data_AF-A0A3B1ALK4-F1
#
_entry.id   AF-A0A3B1ALK4-F1
#
_cell.length_a   1.000
_cell.length_b   1.000
_cell.length_c   1.000
_cell.angle_alpha   90.00
_cell.angle_beta   90.00
_cell.angle_gamma   90.00
#
_symmetry.space_group_name_H-M   'P 1'
#
loop_
_entity.id
_entity.type
_entity.pdbx_description
1 polymer ?
#
loop_
_entity_poly.entity_id
_entity_poly.type
_entity_poly.pdbx_seq_one_letter_code
_entity_poly.pdbx_strand_id
1 'polypeptide(L)'
;MKVSINKMTRPVRRRLQKILQKHKDGNYRRRANAILLLNEGQTVSTTAKLLKASRSSIRDWCSRYNTYGEVGLVPEEPGRPAETVTDKVCTTLLELLQKEPEGYGYLRSRWTSEMLAEQVYEHIGQPIHASTVRRLLPKLGIVWNRARPTLCIK
;
A
#
# COMPACT_ATOMS: atom_id res chain seq x y z
N MET A 1 -27.01 21.46 5.71
CA MET A 1 -25.69 21.98 6.14
C MET A 1 -24.87 22.40 4.94
N LYS A 2 -24.50 23.69 4.88
CA LYS A 2 -23.51 24.21 3.91
C LYS A 2 -22.13 23.79 4.40
N VAL A 3 -21.48 22.89 3.67
CA VAL A 3 -20.07 22.57 3.88
C VAL A 3 -19.30 23.49 2.94
N SER A 4 -18.96 24.68 3.41
CA SER A 4 -18.24 25.70 2.63
C SER A 4 -16.85 25.89 3.21
N ILE A 5 -15.82 25.66 2.40
CA ILE A 5 -14.42 25.92 2.79
C ILE A 5 -14.19 27.41 2.57
N ASN A 6 -14.53 28.22 3.56
CA ASN A 6 -14.64 29.67 3.36
C ASN A 6 -13.31 30.43 3.47
N LYS A 7 -12.21 29.78 3.84
CA LYS A 7 -10.88 30.40 3.97
C LYS A 7 -9.76 29.45 3.56
N MET A 8 -9.38 29.48 2.29
CA MET A 8 -8.13 28.88 1.80
C MET A 8 -7.09 29.95 1.52
N THR A 9 -5.88 29.79 2.04
CA THR A 9 -4.77 30.72 1.77
C THR A 9 -4.26 30.56 0.33
N ARG A 10 -3.72 31.64 -0.24
CA ARG A 10 -3.15 31.63 -1.61
C ARG A 10 -2.10 30.51 -1.83
N PRO A 11 -1.18 30.22 -0.88
CA PRO A 11 -0.22 29.13 -1.04
C PRO A 11 -0.87 27.75 -1.13
N VAL A 12 -1.87 27.47 -0.27
CA VAL A 12 -2.61 26.20 -0.29
C VAL A 12 -3.36 26.03 -1.61
N ARG A 13 -4.04 27.09 -2.07
CA ARG A 13 -4.74 27.08 -3.37
C ARG A 13 -3.79 26.72 -4.52
N ARG A 14 -2.60 27.33 -4.56
CA ARG A 14 -1.58 27.03 -5.59
C ARG A 14 -1.10 25.57 -5.54
N ARG A 15 -0.93 25.00 -4.34
CA ARG A 15 -0.54 23.59 -4.19
C ARG A 15 -1.63 22.65 -4.69
N LEU A 16 -2.89 22.88 -4.31
CA LEU A 16 -4.02 22.07 -4.81
C LEU A 16 -4.17 22.18 -6.34
N GLN A 17 -3.98 23.37 -6.92
CA GLN A 17 -3.95 23.56 -8.37
C GLN A 17 -2.82 22.76 -9.03
N LYS A 18 -1.62 22.76 -8.43
CA LYS A 18 -0.49 21.96 -8.90
C LYS A 18 -0.78 20.46 -8.84
N ILE A 19 -1.43 19.99 -7.77
CA ILE A 19 -1.86 18.59 -7.64
C ILE A 19 -2.85 18.25 -8.76
N LEU A 20 -3.89 19.07 -8.95
CA LEU A 20 -4.90 18.89 -9.98
C LEU A 20 -4.29 18.77 -11.39
N GLN A 21 -3.29 19.60 -11.70
CA GLN A 21 -2.68 19.65 -13.04
C GLN A 21 -1.63 18.56 -13.28
N LYS A 22 -0.78 18.26 -12.28
CA LYS A 22 0.47 17.51 -12.49
C LYS A 22 0.53 16.14 -11.80
N HIS A 23 -0.36 15.84 -10.86
CA HIS A 23 -0.26 14.60 -10.10
C HIS A 23 -0.67 13.38 -10.94
N LYS A 24 0.09 12.29 -10.85
CA LYS A 24 -0.16 11.04 -11.61
C LYS A 24 -1.47 10.37 -11.18
N ASP A 25 -1.70 10.31 -9.87
CA ASP A 25 -2.91 9.70 -9.29
C ASP A 25 -4.17 10.52 -9.63
N GLY A 26 -5.12 9.88 -10.31
CA GLY A 26 -6.41 10.47 -10.69
C GLY A 26 -7.34 10.74 -9.51
N ASN A 27 -7.30 9.91 -8.45
CA ASN A 27 -8.09 10.12 -7.24
C ASN A 27 -7.59 11.35 -6.50
N TYR A 28 -6.27 11.54 -6.41
CA TYR A 28 -5.72 12.74 -5.76
C TYR A 28 -6.14 14.01 -6.50
N ARG A 29 -6.07 14.00 -7.83
CA ARG A 29 -6.55 15.10 -8.68
C ARG A 29 -8.04 15.40 -8.45
N ARG A 30 -8.89 14.37 -8.43
CA ARG A 30 -10.35 14.54 -8.19
C ARG A 30 -10.65 15.14 -6.82
N ARG A 31 -9.95 14.67 -5.78
CA ARG A 31 -10.08 15.18 -4.41
C ARG A 31 -9.64 16.65 -4.33
N ALA A 32 -8.50 17.00 -4.91
CA ALA A 32 -8.02 18.39 -4.97
C ALA A 32 -9.00 19.30 -5.74
N ASN A 33 -9.56 18.83 -6.85
CA ASN A 33 -10.58 19.58 -7.61
C ASN A 33 -11.84 19.85 -6.78
N ALA A 34 -12.30 18.85 -6.01
CA ALA A 34 -13.46 19.02 -5.14
C ALA A 34 -13.26 20.14 -4.11
N ILE A 35 -12.10 20.18 -3.46
CA ILE A 35 -11.77 21.22 -2.47
C ILE A 35 -11.67 22.61 -3.12
N LEU A 36 -11.08 22.70 -4.32
CA LEU A 36 -11.00 23.95 -5.08
C LEU A 36 -12.41 24.48 -5.41
N LEU A 37 -13.29 23.64 -5.95
CA LEU A 37 -14.67 24.00 -6.30
C LEU A 37 -15.47 24.46 -5.07
N LEU A 38 -15.35 23.75 -3.94
CA LEU A 38 -16.02 24.13 -2.70
C LEU A 38 -15.51 25.47 -2.15
N ASN A 39 -14.21 25.75 -2.28
CA ASN A 39 -13.63 27.05 -1.90
C ASN A 39 -14.03 28.18 -2.87
N GLU A 40 -14.38 27.86 -4.11
CA GLU A 40 -14.95 28.82 -5.08
C GLU A 40 -16.45 29.10 -4.84
N GLY A 41 -17.03 28.53 -3.79
CA GLY A 41 -18.43 28.75 -3.41
C GLY A 41 -19.41 27.77 -4.05
N GLN A 42 -18.94 26.75 -4.78
CA GLN A 42 -19.81 25.71 -5.31
C GLN A 42 -20.44 24.89 -4.18
N THR A 43 -21.67 24.45 -4.39
CA THR A 43 -22.34 23.56 -3.43
C THR A 43 -21.81 22.13 -3.55
N VAL A 44 -21.97 21.33 -2.50
CA VAL A 44 -21.69 19.89 -2.52
C VAL A 44 -22.44 19.19 -3.67
N SER A 45 -23.68 19.59 -3.94
CA SER A 45 -24.51 19.00 -5.00
C SER A 45 -23.95 19.31 -6.40
N THR A 46 -23.60 20.58 -6.64
CA THR A 46 -23.01 21.01 -7.93
C THR A 46 -21.65 20.35 -8.14
N THR A 47 -20.81 20.33 -7.11
CA THR A 47 -19.48 19.71 -7.14
C THR A 47 -19.56 18.21 -7.43
N ALA A 48 -20.51 17.51 -6.79
CA ALA A 48 -20.76 16.09 -7.02
C ALA A 48 -21.14 15.81 -8.49
N LYS A 49 -22.02 16.64 -9.07
CA LYS A 49 -22.42 16.55 -10.49
C LYS A 49 -21.23 16.80 -11.42
N LEU A 50 -20.47 17.88 -11.21
CA LEU A 50 -19.30 18.24 -12.02
C LEU A 50 -18.24 17.13 -12.01
N LEU A 51 -17.98 16.54 -10.85
CA LEU A 51 -16.96 15.52 -10.69
C LEU A 51 -17.46 14.09 -10.94
N LYS A 52 -18.73 13.90 -11.31
CA LYS A 52 -19.38 12.57 -11.42
C LYS A 52 -19.08 11.68 -10.21
N ALA A 53 -19.26 12.24 -9.01
CA ALA A 53 -19.03 11.60 -7.72
C ALA A 53 -20.30 11.65 -6.87
N SER A 54 -20.40 10.80 -5.84
CA SER A 54 -21.52 10.85 -4.91
C SER A 54 -21.40 12.05 -3.97
N ARG A 55 -22.53 12.53 -3.45
CA ARG A 55 -22.54 13.60 -2.44
C ARG A 55 -21.83 13.18 -1.15
N SER A 56 -21.84 11.88 -0.81
CA SER A 56 -21.10 11.36 0.35
C SER A 56 -19.59 11.49 0.15
N SER A 57 -19.05 11.08 -1.01
CA SER A 57 -17.61 11.23 -1.29
C SER A 57 -17.13 12.68 -1.15
N ILE A 58 -17.90 13.65 -1.66
CA ILE A 58 -17.54 15.07 -1.54
C ILE A 58 -17.52 15.51 -0.07
N ARG A 59 -18.49 15.07 0.74
CA ARG A 59 -18.52 15.37 2.18
C ARG A 59 -17.35 14.72 2.91
N ASP A 60 -17.04 13.47 2.59
CA ASP A 60 -15.93 12.74 3.20
C ASP A 60 -14.59 13.42 2.89
N TRP A 61 -14.36 13.80 1.63
CA TRP A 61 -13.13 14.52 1.25
C TRP A 61 -13.03 15.88 1.94
N CYS A 62 -14.15 16.60 2.07
CA CYS A 62 -14.15 17.87 2.80
C CYS A 62 -13.91 17.66 4.30
N SER A 63 -14.51 16.65 4.92
CA SER A 63 -14.29 16.29 6.32
C SER A 63 -12.81 15.93 6.57
N ARG A 64 -12.22 15.10 5.69
CA ARG A 64 -10.79 14.75 5.75
C ARG A 64 -9.90 15.98 5.58
N TYR A 65 -10.24 16.89 4.66
CA TYR A 65 -9.49 18.14 4.47
C TYR A 65 -9.59 19.07 5.69
N ASN A 66 -10.77 19.19 6.30
CA ASN A 66 -10.94 20.02 7.50
C ASN A 66 -10.21 19.44 8.72
N THR A 67 -10.07 18.11 8.78
CA THR A 67 -9.42 17.42 9.91
C THR A 67 -7.90 17.37 9.74
N TYR A 68 -7.41 17.06 8.53
CA TYR A 68 -6.00 16.74 8.27
C TYR A 68 -5.34 17.67 7.23
N GLY A 69 -6.04 18.70 6.75
CA GLY A 69 -5.55 19.60 5.71
C GLY A 69 -5.29 18.89 4.37
N GLU A 70 -4.25 19.35 3.66
CA GLU A 70 -3.84 18.80 2.37
C GLU A 70 -3.45 17.31 2.43
N VAL A 71 -2.96 16.84 3.58
CA VAL A 71 -2.57 15.44 3.82
C VAL A 71 -3.79 14.52 3.76
N GLY A 72 -4.95 14.98 4.24
CA GLY A 72 -6.19 14.20 4.21
C GLY A 72 -6.74 13.91 2.81
N LEU A 73 -6.21 14.58 1.79
CA LEU A 73 -6.58 14.36 0.39
C LEU A 73 -5.73 13.29 -0.29
N VAL A 74 -4.58 12.92 0.28
CA VAL A 74 -3.71 11.89 -0.28
C VAL A 74 -4.51 10.58 -0.38
N PRO A 75 -4.59 9.96 -1.57
CA PRO A 75 -5.26 8.68 -1.74
C PRO A 75 -4.52 7.59 -0.97
N GLU A 76 -5.31 6.74 -0.32
CA GLU A 76 -4.81 5.52 0.31
C GLU A 76 -4.56 4.46 -0.78
N GLU A 77 -3.61 3.56 -0.52
CA GLU A 77 -3.40 2.43 -1.42
C GLU A 77 -4.66 1.56 -1.49
N PRO A 78 -5.11 1.19 -2.70
CA PRO A 78 -6.30 0.37 -2.84
C PRO A 78 -6.05 -1.05 -2.31
N GLY A 79 -6.98 -1.55 -1.49
CA GLY A 79 -6.99 -2.93 -1.00
C GLY A 79 -6.88 -3.03 0.52
N ARG A 80 -7.09 -4.25 1.05
CA ARG A 80 -6.86 -4.53 2.47
C ARG A 80 -5.34 -4.51 2.73
N PRO A 81 -4.86 -3.83 3.78
CA PRO A 81 -3.47 -3.97 4.19
C PRO A 81 -3.15 -5.46 4.41
N ALA A 82 -1.98 -5.91 3.96
CA ALA A 82 -1.59 -7.30 4.08
C ALA A 82 -1.25 -7.63 5.55
N GLU A 83 -2.27 -7.91 6.37
CA GLU A 83 -2.12 -8.21 7.80
C GLU A 83 -1.18 -9.41 8.07
N THR A 84 -1.10 -10.36 7.13
CA THR A 84 -0.24 -11.55 7.24
C THR A 84 1.26 -11.24 7.09
N VAL A 85 1.61 -10.10 6.49
CA VAL A 85 3.00 -9.73 6.19
C VAL A 85 3.40 -8.62 7.15
N THR A 86 3.81 -9.01 8.34
CA THR A 86 4.27 -8.09 9.38
C THR A 86 5.79 -7.91 9.29
N ASP A 87 6.33 -6.79 9.77
CA ASP A 87 7.78 -6.58 9.84
C ASP A 87 8.51 -7.73 10.56
N LYS A 88 7.88 -8.30 11.61
CA LYS A 88 8.38 -9.48 12.32
C LYS A 88 8.58 -10.68 11.40
N VAL A 89 7.63 -10.94 10.49
CA VAL A 89 7.73 -12.03 9.50
C VAL A 89 8.91 -11.78 8.57
N CYS A 90 9.06 -10.54 8.08
CA CYS A 90 10.15 -10.15 7.20
C CYS A 90 11.53 -10.33 7.88
N THR A 91 11.68 -9.84 9.11
CA THR A 91 12.92 -9.99 9.88
C THR A 91 13.25 -11.46 10.16
N THR A 92 12.26 -12.24 10.60
CA THR A 92 12.45 -13.68 10.85
C THR A 92 12.88 -14.42 9.59
N LEU A 93 12.26 -14.12 8.43
CA LEU A 93 12.66 -14.70 7.16
C LEU A 93 14.11 -14.35 6.79
N LEU A 94 14.54 -13.11 7.01
CA LEU A 94 15.92 -12.68 6.74
C LEU A 94 16.94 -13.37 7.65
N GLU A 95 16.60 -13.60 8.91
CA GLU A 95 17.44 -14.33 9.86
C GLU A 95 17.54 -15.82 9.51
N LEU A 96 16.41 -16.45 9.13
CA LEU A 96 16.39 -17.85 8.71
C LEU A 96 17.26 -18.09 7.48
N LEU A 97 17.25 -17.16 6.52
CA LEU A 97 18.05 -17.27 5.30
C LEU A 97 19.56 -17.15 5.51
N GLN A 98 20.00 -16.59 6.65
CA GLN A 98 21.43 -16.58 7.01
C GLN A 98 21.88 -17.92 7.60
N LYS A 99 20.95 -18.80 7.93
CA LYS A 99 21.21 -20.12 8.51
C LYS A 99 20.97 -21.20 7.47
N GLU A 100 21.49 -22.38 7.74
CA GLU A 100 21.25 -23.56 6.91
C GLU A 100 20.06 -24.35 7.46
N PRO A 101 19.21 -24.95 6.59
CA PRO A 101 18.08 -25.76 7.05
C PRO A 101 18.50 -26.97 7.89
N GLU A 102 19.73 -27.46 7.70
CA GLU A 102 20.29 -28.58 8.47
C GLU A 102 20.35 -28.27 9.98
N GLY A 103 20.62 -27.00 10.35
CA GLY A 103 20.58 -26.53 11.74
C GLY A 103 19.20 -26.56 12.38
N TYR A 104 18.15 -26.81 11.59
CA TYR A 104 16.76 -26.91 12.00
C TYR A 104 16.20 -28.35 11.89
N GLY A 105 17.08 -29.34 11.70
CA GLY A 105 16.69 -30.76 11.61
C GLY A 105 16.19 -31.19 10.24
N TYR A 106 16.29 -30.35 9.21
CA TYR A 106 15.93 -30.72 7.86
C TYR A 106 17.06 -31.45 7.13
N LEU A 107 16.74 -32.54 6.43
CA LEU A 107 17.68 -33.30 5.59
C LEU A 107 18.02 -32.62 4.24
N ARG A 108 17.63 -31.36 4.06
CA ARG A 108 17.85 -30.60 2.82
C ARG A 108 18.90 -29.52 3.08
N SER A 109 19.83 -29.37 2.14
CA SER A 109 20.84 -28.29 2.17
C SER A 109 20.32 -26.93 1.66
N ARG A 110 19.04 -26.82 1.29
CA ARG A 110 18.45 -25.59 0.74
C ARG A 110 17.07 -25.34 1.33
N TRP A 111 16.80 -24.07 1.64
CA TRP A 111 15.48 -23.61 2.04
C TRP A 111 14.46 -23.84 0.92
N THR A 112 13.28 -24.31 1.30
CA THR A 112 12.07 -24.24 0.45
C THR A 112 11.09 -23.23 1.04
N SER A 113 10.10 -22.83 0.26
CA SER A 113 9.08 -21.88 0.75
C SER A 113 8.23 -22.48 1.87
N GLU A 114 8.04 -23.80 1.86
CA GLU A 114 7.33 -24.59 2.85
C GLU A 114 8.12 -24.64 4.17
N MET A 115 9.43 -24.94 4.09
CA MET A 115 10.31 -24.95 5.27
C MET A 115 10.36 -23.58 5.94
N LEU A 116 10.50 -22.51 5.15
CA LEU A 116 10.52 -21.15 5.69
C LEU A 116 9.18 -20.78 6.33
N ALA A 117 8.06 -21.22 5.75
CA ALA A 117 6.74 -20.98 6.33
C ALA A 117 6.55 -21.68 7.68
N GLU A 118 7.00 -22.94 7.78
CA GLU A 118 6.99 -23.71 9.02
C GLU A 118 7.88 -23.08 10.08
N GLN A 119 9.12 -22.73 9.74
CA GLN A 119 10.05 -22.10 10.69
C GLN A 119 9.57 -20.72 11.16
N VAL A 120 8.94 -19.93 10.29
CA VAL A 120 8.30 -18.68 10.73
C VAL A 120 7.21 -18.94 11.76
N TYR A 121 6.39 -19.98 11.56
CA TYR A 121 5.37 -20.35 12.54
C TYR A 121 5.99 -20.78 13.87
N GLU A 122 7.04 -21.60 13.85
CA GLU A 122 7.74 -22.04 15.07
C GLU A 122 8.40 -20.87 15.83
N HIS A 123 8.96 -19.89 15.12
CA HIS A 123 9.67 -18.77 15.74
C HIS A 123 8.75 -17.69 16.33
N ILE A 124 7.63 -17.37 15.68
CA ILE A 124 6.79 -16.22 16.05
C ILE A 124 5.29 -16.54 16.19
N GLY A 125 4.88 -17.80 16.00
CA GLY A 125 3.49 -18.26 16.14
C GLY A 125 2.53 -17.74 15.07
N GLN A 126 3.03 -17.09 14.03
CA GLN A 126 2.22 -16.46 12.99
C GLN A 126 2.12 -17.38 11.76
N PRO A 127 0.93 -17.90 11.42
CA PRO A 127 0.78 -18.78 10.27
C PRO A 127 0.96 -17.99 8.97
N ILE A 128 1.89 -18.43 8.13
CA ILE A 128 2.11 -17.91 6.79
C ILE A 128 2.08 -19.04 5.79
N HIS A 129 1.37 -18.85 4.67
CA HIS A 129 1.36 -19.85 3.61
C HIS A 129 2.65 -19.77 2.78
N ALA A 130 3.17 -20.92 2.31
CA ALA A 130 4.39 -21.00 1.51
C ALA A 130 4.35 -20.09 0.26
N SER A 131 3.19 -19.95 -0.39
CA SER A 131 3.03 -19.04 -1.53
C SER A 131 3.20 -17.56 -1.17
N THR A 132 2.84 -17.18 0.07
CA THR A 132 3.09 -15.84 0.60
C THR A 132 4.59 -15.62 0.80
N VAL A 133 5.29 -16.57 1.43
CA VAL A 133 6.75 -16.53 1.57
C VAL A 133 7.42 -16.37 0.20
N ARG A 134 7.03 -17.18 -0.79
CA ARG A 134 7.56 -17.12 -2.15
C ARG A 134 7.37 -15.74 -2.81
N ARG A 135 6.25 -15.06 -2.55
CA ARG A 135 5.97 -13.70 -3.04
C ARG A 135 6.72 -12.61 -2.26
N LEU A 136 7.05 -12.86 -0.98
CA LEU A 136 7.76 -11.90 -0.13
C LEU A 136 9.24 -11.84 -0.41
N LEU A 137 9.89 -12.98 -0.65
CA LEU A 137 11.34 -13.04 -0.83
C LEU A 137 11.87 -12.09 -1.92
N PRO A 138 11.25 -12.00 -3.13
CA PRO A 138 11.67 -11.01 -4.12
C PRO A 138 11.50 -9.56 -3.67
N LYS A 139 10.49 -9.25 -2.85
CA LYS A 139 10.29 -7.90 -2.28
C LYS A 139 11.38 -7.56 -1.27
N LEU A 140 11.96 -8.56 -0.63
CA LEU A 140 13.10 -8.46 0.28
C LEU A 140 14.45 -8.53 -0.45
N GLY A 141 14.45 -8.53 -1.79
CA GLY A 141 15.68 -8.58 -2.61
C GLY A 141 16.26 -9.99 -2.78
N ILE A 142 15.57 -11.04 -2.33
CA ILE A 142 16.05 -12.43 -2.41
C ILE A 142 15.49 -13.11 -3.66
N VAL A 143 16.38 -13.68 -4.46
CA VAL A 143 16.04 -14.42 -5.68
C VAL A 143 16.25 -15.91 -5.48
N TRP A 144 15.27 -16.71 -5.91
CA TRP A 144 15.40 -18.16 -5.95
C TRP A 144 16.34 -18.58 -7.08
N ASN A 145 17.53 -19.07 -6.74
CA ASN A 145 18.40 -19.72 -7.73
C ASN A 145 17.87 -21.12 -8.03
N ARG A 146 17.47 -21.37 -9.29
CA ARG A 146 17.17 -22.72 -9.77
C ARG A 146 18.47 -23.48 -9.99
N ALA A 147 18.62 -24.66 -9.41
CA ALA A 147 19.61 -25.61 -9.88
C ALA A 147 19.24 -26.04 -11.32
N ARG A 148 20.20 -26.02 -12.25
CA ARG A 148 20.07 -26.67 -13.57
C ARG A 148 20.97 -27.90 -13.63
N PRO A 149 20.46 -29.11 -13.38
CA PRO A 149 21.16 -30.32 -13.77
C PRO A 149 20.65 -30.77 -15.15
N THR A 150 21.53 -30.80 -16.15
CA THR A 150 21.30 -31.49 -17.42
C THR A 150 22.07 -32.79 -17.39
N LEU A 151 21.41 -33.91 -17.74
CA LEU A 151 22.09 -35.17 -18.00
C LEU A 151 22.92 -35.04 -19.29
N CYS A 152 24.24 -35.17 -19.20
CA CYS A 152 25.06 -35.43 -20.38
C CYS A 152 25.04 -36.95 -20.59
N ILE A 153 24.15 -37.41 -21.46
CA ILE A 153 24.15 -38.79 -21.94
C ILE A 153 25.18 -38.85 -23.07
N LYS A 154 26.24 -39.65 -22.91
CA LYS A 154 27.11 -40.09 -23.99
C LYS A 154 26.69 -41.49 -24.40
#